data_AF-A0A952TT37-F1
#
_entry.id   AF-A0A952TT37-F1
#
_cell.length_a   1.000
_cell.length_b   1.000
_cell.length_c   1.000
_cell.angle_alpha   90.00
_cell.angle_beta   90.00
_cell.angle_gamma   90.00
#
_symmetry.space_group_name_H-M   'P 1'
#
loop_
_entity.id
_entity.type
_entity.pdbx_description
1 polymer ?
#
loop_
_entity_poly.entity_id
_entity_poly.type
_entity_poly.pdbx_seq_one_letter_code
_entity_poly.pdbx_strand_id
1 'polypeptide(L)'
;GLPSALAWIPEASQLLVAYAGNAVTTDVNSIYVYDITETATTATIGAGTKIYDASEYPGTKNYLLYAISAMTYDASTKSLYISSATTTATTVVQYVIEKFRYDSSGKTLTRAGSTPFYNYGLDTKCISSLYVD
;
A
#
# COMPACT_ATOMS: atom_id res chain seq x y z
N GLY A 1 7.64 -6.80 7.85
CA GLY A 1 6.53 -7.74 7.58
C GLY A 1 6.94 -8.63 6.41
N LEU A 2 6.09 -9.53 5.95
CA LEU A 2 6.32 -10.19 4.66
C LEU A 2 5.73 -9.31 3.54
N PRO A 3 6.33 -9.28 2.33
CA PRO A 3 5.71 -8.63 1.18
C PRO A 3 4.30 -9.19 0.97
N SER A 4 3.31 -8.33 0.83
CA SER A 4 1.91 -8.72 0.74
C SER A 4 1.22 -8.20 -0.52
N ALA A 5 1.65 -7.06 -1.05
CA ALA A 5 1.12 -6.49 -2.28
C ALA A 5 2.19 -5.72 -3.03
N LEU A 6 2.00 -5.57 -4.35
CA LEU A 6 2.83 -4.73 -5.21
C LEU A 6 1.95 -3.88 -6.13
N ALA A 7 2.47 -2.74 -6.57
CA ALA A 7 1.85 -1.92 -7.62
C ALA A 7 2.94 -1.33 -8.52
N TRP A 8 2.76 -1.47 -9.84
CA TRP A 8 3.66 -0.87 -10.83
C TRP A 8 3.25 0.56 -11.16
N ILE A 9 4.22 1.47 -11.21
CA ILE A 9 4.06 2.88 -11.55
C ILE A 9 4.79 3.12 -12.88
N PRO A 10 4.11 2.98 -14.01
CA PRO A 10 4.74 2.95 -15.33
C PRO A 10 5.42 4.27 -15.71
N GLU A 11 4.86 5.41 -15.33
CA GLU A 11 5.37 6.73 -15.72
C GLU A 11 6.68 7.13 -15.03
N ALA A 12 7.07 6.41 -13.98
CA ALA A 12 8.29 6.66 -13.22
C ALA A 12 9.22 5.45 -13.15
N SER A 13 8.86 4.34 -13.82
CA SER A 13 9.53 3.05 -13.70
C SER A 13 9.74 2.63 -12.24
N GLN A 14 8.69 2.68 -11.43
CA GLN A 14 8.74 2.43 -9.99
C GLN A 14 7.86 1.26 -9.58
N LEU A 15 8.35 0.44 -8.66
CA LEU A 15 7.59 -0.63 -8.03
C LEU A 15 7.32 -0.27 -6.56
N LEU A 16 6.05 -0.15 -6.19
CA LEU A 16 5.65 -0.07 -4.80
C LEU A 16 5.49 -1.48 -4.26
N VAL A 17 6.04 -1.73 -3.08
CA VAL A 17 5.91 -3.00 -2.36
C VAL A 17 5.38 -2.71 -0.97
N ALA A 18 4.24 -3.29 -0.64
CA ALA A 18 3.69 -3.27 0.69
C ALA A 18 4.17 -4.48 1.47
N TYR A 19 4.45 -4.26 2.74
CA TYR A 19 4.70 -5.28 3.73
C TYR A 19 3.55 -5.24 4.74
N ALA A 20 3.07 -6.41 5.12
CA ALA A 20 2.01 -6.54 6.11
C ALA A 20 2.44 -7.44 7.27
N GLY A 21 1.78 -7.23 8.40
CA GLY A 21 1.87 -8.07 9.59
C GLY A 21 0.82 -7.68 10.62
N ASN A 22 0.90 -8.31 11.79
CA ASN A 22 -0.06 -8.14 12.88
C ASN A 22 0.42 -7.17 13.99
N ALA A 23 1.35 -6.27 13.66
CA ALA A 23 1.90 -5.30 14.61
C ALA A 23 2.17 -3.94 13.94
N VAL A 24 2.13 -2.88 14.74
CA VAL A 24 2.44 -1.48 14.35
C VAL A 24 3.91 -1.13 14.65
N THR A 25 4.80 -2.10 14.64
CA THR A 25 6.24 -1.88 14.79
C THR A 25 6.87 -1.47 13.46
N THR A 26 8.02 -0.80 13.54
CA THR A 26 8.80 -0.33 12.37
C THR A 26 8.94 -1.42 11.31
N ASP A 27 8.74 -1.05 10.06
CA ASP A 27 8.89 -1.90 8.87
C ASP A 27 7.94 -3.12 8.78
N VAL A 28 6.90 -3.19 9.63
CA VAL A 28 5.93 -4.31 9.60
C VAL A 28 4.75 -4.06 8.67
N ASN A 29 4.05 -2.95 8.87
CA ASN A 29 2.96 -2.48 8.02
C ASN A 29 3.45 -1.23 7.30
N SER A 30 4.17 -1.42 6.20
CA SER A 30 4.96 -0.37 5.55
C SER A 30 4.86 -0.48 4.03
N ILE A 31 5.18 0.61 3.34
CA ILE A 31 5.28 0.64 1.88
C ILE A 31 6.63 1.23 1.51
N TYR A 32 7.32 0.52 0.62
CA TYR A 32 8.56 0.95 0.00
C TYR A 32 8.34 1.16 -1.49
N VAL A 33 9.07 2.10 -2.07
CA VAL A 33 9.22 2.24 -3.52
C VAL A 33 10.63 1.86 -3.94
N TYR A 34 10.72 1.14 -5.05
CA TYR A 34 11.96 0.75 -5.69
C TYR A 34 11.96 1.32 -7.10
N ASP A 35 13.05 2.01 -7.46
CA ASP A 35 13.25 2.42 -8.86
C ASP A 35 13.70 1.18 -9.65
N ILE A 36 13.07 0.95 -10.79
CA ILE A 36 13.31 -0.20 -11.66
C ILE A 36 13.98 0.30 -12.94
N THR A 37 15.13 -0.28 -13.27
CA THR A 37 15.71 -0.12 -14.61
C THR A 37 15.52 -1.41 -15.36
N GLU A 38 14.72 -1.36 -16.42
CA GLU A 38 14.45 -2.50 -17.27
C GLU A 38 15.16 -2.34 -18.62
N THR A 39 15.72 -3.44 -19.10
CA THR A 39 16.23 -3.58 -20.47
C THR A 39 15.49 -4.75 -21.13
N ALA A 40 15.75 -4.98 -22.42
CA ALA A 40 15.14 -6.11 -23.13
C ALA A 40 15.45 -7.50 -22.52
N THR A 41 16.49 -7.62 -21.67
CA THR A 41 16.95 -8.91 -21.16
C THR A 41 17.14 -8.96 -19.65
N THR A 42 17.10 -7.83 -18.95
CA THR A 42 17.33 -7.75 -17.50
C THR A 42 16.48 -6.67 -16.85
N ALA A 43 16.17 -6.85 -15.57
CA ALA A 43 15.66 -5.80 -14.71
C ALA A 43 16.58 -5.68 -13.50
N THR A 44 16.90 -4.45 -13.11
CA THR A 44 17.59 -4.14 -11.86
C THR A 44 16.65 -3.36 -10.93
N ILE A 45 16.70 -3.73 -9.65
CA ILE A 45 15.88 -3.12 -8.60
C ILE A 45 16.82 -2.28 -7.74
N GLY A 46 16.54 -0.97 -7.67
CA GLY A 46 17.30 -0.04 -6.84
C GLY A 46 17.10 -0.26 -5.34
N ALA A 47 17.69 0.62 -4.52
CA ALA A 47 17.45 0.61 -3.08
C ALA A 47 16.01 1.04 -2.76
N GLY A 48 15.39 0.35 -1.79
CA GLY A 48 14.04 0.67 -1.36
C GLY A 48 14.00 1.99 -0.59
N THR A 49 13.11 2.91 -0.99
CA THR A 49 12.79 4.12 -0.23
C THR A 49 11.49 3.89 0.53
N LYS A 50 11.49 3.97 1.85
CA LYS A 50 10.27 3.86 2.66
C LYS A 50 9.40 5.10 2.49
N ILE A 51 8.14 4.93 2.10
CA ILE A 51 7.19 6.03 1.87
C ILE A 51 6.05 6.03 2.89
N TYR A 52 5.83 4.89 3.55
CA TYR A 52 4.85 4.73 4.62
C TYR A 52 5.31 3.70 5.64
N ASP A 53 5.01 3.94 6.92
CA ASP A 53 5.18 3.01 8.02
C ASP A 53 4.03 3.21 9.03
N ALA A 54 3.34 2.15 9.43
CA ALA A 54 2.25 2.26 10.39
C ALA A 54 2.72 2.62 11.81
N SER A 55 4.00 2.40 12.14
CA SER A 55 4.58 2.84 13.43
C SER A 55 4.61 4.37 13.59
N GLU A 56 4.45 5.10 12.48
CA GLU A 56 4.37 6.56 12.45
C GLU A 56 2.94 7.10 12.68
N TYR A 57 1.94 6.22 12.82
CA TYR A 57 0.56 6.59 13.14
C TYR A 57 0.31 6.55 14.67
N PRO A 58 -0.43 7.51 15.26
CA PRO A 58 -1.08 8.69 14.64
C PRO A 58 -0.19 9.96 14.59
N GLY A 59 1.13 9.80 14.52
CA GLY A 59 2.10 10.90 14.53
C GLY A 59 2.30 11.55 13.17
N THR A 60 3.44 11.27 12.52
CA THR A 60 3.77 11.83 11.19
C THR A 60 2.82 11.35 10.09
N LYS A 61 2.12 10.23 10.31
CA LYS A 61 1.02 9.77 9.47
C LYS A 61 -0.30 9.92 10.21
N ASN A 62 -1.26 10.60 9.58
CA ASN A 62 -2.62 10.78 10.10
C ASN A 62 -3.60 9.69 9.62
N TYR A 63 -3.09 8.60 9.05
CA TYR A 63 -3.86 7.44 8.60
C TYR A 63 -3.13 6.14 8.91
N LEU A 64 -3.90 5.09 9.15
CA LEU A 64 -3.43 3.74 9.40
C LEU A 64 -3.67 2.87 8.17
N LEU A 65 -2.60 2.32 7.58
CA LEU A 65 -2.66 1.22 6.64
C LEU A 65 -2.15 -0.01 7.38
N TYR A 66 -3.07 -0.88 7.74
CA TYR A 66 -2.78 -2.09 8.48
C TYR A 66 -3.25 -3.31 7.69
N ALA A 67 -2.50 -4.41 7.77
CA ALA A 67 -2.80 -5.64 7.06
C ALA A 67 -3.06 -5.43 5.55
N ILE A 68 -2.18 -4.66 4.88
CA ILE A 68 -2.29 -4.38 3.44
C ILE A 68 -2.30 -5.69 2.67
N SER A 69 -3.33 -5.92 1.85
CA SER A 69 -3.50 -7.19 1.11
C SER A 69 -3.44 -7.04 -0.40
N ALA A 70 -3.76 -5.86 -0.92
CA ALA A 70 -3.69 -5.57 -2.35
C ALA A 70 -3.44 -4.09 -2.59
N MET A 71 -2.80 -3.79 -3.71
CA MET A 71 -2.61 -2.44 -4.24
C MET A 71 -2.86 -2.45 -5.74
N THR A 72 -3.35 -1.33 -6.27
CA THR A 72 -3.36 -1.07 -7.72
C THR A 72 -3.20 0.41 -7.99
N TYR A 73 -2.60 0.74 -9.13
CA TYR A 73 -2.31 2.11 -9.53
C TYR A 73 -3.03 2.47 -10.83
N ASP A 74 -3.75 3.58 -10.80
CA ASP A 74 -4.37 4.20 -11.96
C ASP A 74 -3.50 5.38 -12.41
N ALA A 75 -2.77 5.20 -13.51
CA ALA A 75 -1.88 6.22 -14.07
C ALA A 75 -2.63 7.43 -14.64
N SER A 76 -3.91 7.28 -15.04
CA SER A 76 -4.69 8.36 -15.63
C SER A 76 -5.07 9.42 -14.60
N THR A 77 -5.47 8.98 -13.41
CA THR A 77 -5.80 9.87 -12.28
C THR A 77 -4.65 10.00 -11.28
N LYS A 78 -3.58 9.24 -11.49
CA LYS A 78 -2.43 9.08 -10.61
C LYS A 78 -2.83 8.70 -9.18
N SER A 79 -3.81 7.79 -9.10
CA SER A 79 -4.40 7.30 -7.86
C SER A 79 -3.88 5.91 -7.52
N LEU A 80 -3.45 5.71 -6.27
CA LEU A 80 -3.13 4.40 -5.72
C LEU A 80 -4.27 3.94 -4.81
N TYR A 81 -4.83 2.78 -5.11
CA TYR A 81 -5.85 2.14 -4.30
C TYR A 81 -5.21 1.04 -3.45
N ILE A 82 -5.51 1.01 -2.16
CA ILE A 82 -4.90 0.11 -1.19
C ILE A 82 -6.01 -0.56 -0.37
N SER A 83 -6.02 -1.89 -0.37
CA SER A 83 -6.87 -2.65 0.55
C SER A 83 -6.20 -2.73 1.93
N SER A 84 -6.87 -2.22 2.97
CA SER A 84 -6.35 -2.24 4.34
C SER A 84 -7.46 -2.39 5.40
N ALA A 85 -7.04 -2.78 6.60
CA ALA A 85 -7.85 -2.74 7.81
C ALA A 85 -7.95 -1.31 8.38
N THR A 86 -9.08 -0.94 8.97
CA THR A 86 -9.28 0.38 9.61
C THR A 86 -8.71 0.47 11.03
N THR A 87 -8.40 -0.66 11.66
CA THR A 87 -7.87 -0.74 13.02
C THR A 87 -6.86 -1.89 13.15
N THR A 88 -6.10 -1.89 14.26
CA THR A 88 -5.22 -3.00 14.65
C THR A 88 -5.95 -4.10 15.43
N ALA A 89 -7.26 -3.96 15.66
CA ALA A 89 -8.03 -4.94 16.41
C ALA A 89 -8.00 -6.31 15.70
N THR A 90 -7.94 -7.39 16.48
CA THR A 90 -7.84 -8.75 15.94
C THR A 90 -9.18 -9.50 15.99
N THR A 91 -10.29 -8.83 16.31
CA THR A 91 -11.61 -9.47 16.55
C THR A 91 -12.76 -8.84 15.75
N VAL A 92 -12.69 -7.55 15.45
CA VAL A 92 -13.61 -6.84 14.54
C VAL A 92 -12.80 -5.87 13.70
N VAL A 93 -12.58 -6.22 12.44
CA VAL A 93 -11.85 -5.38 11.49
C VAL A 93 -12.79 -4.99 10.38
N GLN A 94 -13.07 -3.70 10.27
CA GLN A 94 -13.64 -3.16 9.04
C GLN A 94 -12.52 -3.04 8.03
N TYR A 95 -12.73 -3.56 6.82
CA TYR A 95 -11.79 -3.39 5.73
C TYR A 95 -12.29 -2.34 4.74
N VAL A 96 -11.33 -1.56 4.25
CA VAL A 96 -11.54 -0.41 3.39
C VAL A 96 -10.63 -0.50 2.16
N ILE A 97 -11.09 0.10 1.07
CA ILE A 97 -10.24 0.52 -0.02
C ILE A 97 -9.88 1.97 0.24
N GLU A 98 -8.64 2.20 0.63
CA GLU A 98 -8.06 3.53 0.73
C GLU A 98 -7.66 4.02 -0.65
N LYS A 99 -7.94 5.29 -0.95
CA LYS A 99 -7.51 5.98 -2.16
C LYS A 99 -6.47 7.02 -1.79
N PHE A 100 -5.32 6.95 -2.43
CA PHE A 100 -4.23 7.91 -2.32
C PHE A 100 -3.93 8.56 -3.66
N ARG A 101 -3.48 9.80 -3.62
CA ARG A 101 -2.73 10.42 -4.72
C ARG A 101 -1.25 10.10 -4.50
N TYR A 102 -0.61 9.44 -5.47
CA TYR A 102 0.81 9.09 -5.40
C TYR A 102 1.67 10.07 -6.21
N ASP A 103 2.57 10.78 -5.55
CA ASP A 103 3.60 11.58 -6.23
C ASP A 103 4.87 10.76 -6.41
N SER A 104 5.14 10.33 -7.64
CA SER A 104 6.31 9.52 -8.00
C SER A 104 7.63 10.28 -7.97
N SER A 105 7.60 11.62 -8.09
CA SER A 105 8.80 12.46 -8.01
C SER A 105 9.22 12.65 -6.55
N GLY A 106 8.28 13.02 -5.68
CA GLY A 106 8.51 13.16 -4.25
C GLY A 106 8.49 11.83 -3.49
N LYS A 107 8.03 10.73 -4.12
CA LYS A 107 7.79 9.42 -3.49
C LYS A 107 6.88 9.55 -2.27
N THR A 108 5.77 10.28 -2.40
CA THR A 108 4.84 10.57 -1.29
C THR A 108 3.41 10.11 -1.56
N LEU A 109 2.69 9.80 -0.49
CA LEU A 109 1.28 9.41 -0.50
C LEU A 109 0.43 10.49 0.19
N THR A 110 -0.53 11.04 -0.54
CA THR A 110 -1.55 11.95 0.00
C THR A 110 -2.89 11.25 0.01
N ARG A 111 -3.49 11.05 1.19
CA ARG A 111 -4.80 10.38 1.30
C ARG A 111 -5.89 11.22 0.64
N ALA A 112 -6.68 10.61 -0.23
CA ALA A 112 -7.75 11.26 -0.98
C ALA A 112 -9.16 10.79 -0.55
N GLY A 113 -9.28 9.58 0.00
CA GLY A 113 -10.55 9.05 0.48
C GLY A 113 -10.45 7.60 0.92
N SER A 114 -11.54 7.06 1.44
CA SER A 114 -11.64 5.67 1.89
C SER A 114 -13.07 5.18 1.66
N THR A 115 -13.20 3.94 1.15
CA THR A 115 -14.49 3.29 0.91
C THR A 115 -14.53 1.96 1.66
N PRO A 116 -15.42 1.77 2.64
CA PRO A 116 -15.62 0.47 3.27
C PRO A 116 -16.09 -0.55 2.25
N PHE A 117 -15.50 -1.74 2.25
CA PHE A 117 -15.96 -2.86 1.41
C PHE A 117 -16.41 -4.08 2.21
N TYR A 118 -15.98 -4.17 3.48
CA TYR A 118 -16.41 -5.24 4.38
C TYR A 118 -16.51 -4.73 5.82
N ASN A 119 -17.73 -4.79 6.37
CA ASN A 119 -18.09 -4.18 7.66
C ASN A 119 -18.33 -5.21 8.78
N TYR A 120 -18.08 -6.50 8.53
CA TYR A 120 -18.41 -7.59 9.45
C TYR A 120 -17.12 -8.33 9.88
N GLY A 121 -17.15 -9.06 10.99
CA GLY A 121 -15.96 -9.63 11.67
C GLY A 121 -15.13 -10.65 10.86
N LEU A 122 -14.16 -11.26 11.55
CA LEU A 122 -12.96 -12.05 11.16
C LEU A 122 -13.04 -13.13 10.06
N ASP A 123 -13.89 -13.01 9.05
CA ASP A 123 -13.62 -13.75 7.82
C ASP A 123 -12.38 -13.14 7.20
N THR A 124 -11.34 -13.96 7.00
CA THR A 124 -10.08 -13.60 6.32
C THR A 124 -10.36 -13.25 4.86
N LYS A 125 -11.05 -12.14 4.62
CA LYS A 125 -11.36 -11.61 3.29
C LYS A 125 -10.21 -10.74 2.86
N CYS A 126 -9.07 -11.38 2.62
CA CYS A 126 -7.99 -10.72 1.90
C CYS A 126 -8.46 -10.48 0.47
N ILE A 127 -8.35 -9.25 -0.01
CA ILE A 127 -8.44 -8.99 -1.43
C ILE A 127 -7.14 -9.52 -2.03
N SER A 128 -7.22 -10.52 -2.90
CA SER A 128 -6.04 -11.11 -3.54
C SER A 128 -5.48 -10.25 -4.68
N SER A 129 -6.30 -9.37 -5.25
CA SER A 129 -5.91 -8.44 -6.31
C SER A 129 -6.89 -7.28 -6.45
N LEU A 130 -6.38 -6.14 -6.88
CA LEU A 130 -7.16 -5.00 -7.35
C LEU A 130 -6.78 -4.74 -8.82
N TYR A 131 -7.72 -4.27 -9.62
CA TYR A 131 -7.51 -3.96 -11.03
C TYR A 131 -8.17 -2.62 -11.36
N VAL A 132 -7.54 -1.90 -12.30
CA VAL A 132 -8.09 -0.70 -12.93
C VAL A 132 -7.99 -0.94 -14.44
N ASP A 133 -9.12 -0.77 -15.10
CA ASP A 133 -9.34 -0.88 -16.54
C ASP A 133 -8.77 0.31 -17.34
#